data_AF-A0A1H3D8J6-F1
#
_entry.id   AF-A0A1H3D8J6-F1
#
_cell.length_a   1.000
_cell.length_b   1.000
_cell.length_c   1.000
_cell.angle_alpha   90.00
_cell.angle_beta   90.00
_cell.angle_gamma   90.00
#
_symmetry.space_group_name_H-M   'P 1'
#
loop_
_entity.id
_entity.type
_entity.pdbx_description
1 polymer ?
#
loop_
_entity_poly.entity_id
_entity_poly.type
_entity_poly.pdbx_seq_one_letter_code
_entity_poly.pdbx_strand_id
1 'polypeptide(L)'
;MKSAPNYTLRRAPQRSAMRRHGQRGIILVVTMFALIILMISGIALVRSFDSSLVLAGNMAFKRDLVNQGERGMSAAILSMKGSGALVSEITRESDLVTSNYSASLLATDAHGIPVILLKDSAWTTAGMTAADDITDGLSGVKIRYVIDRLCSASGAASAANCIVSTYGDKGGTANPKRATAITPPVYRISVRVTGPRSTQTYLQTTFSL
;
A
#
# COMPACT_ATOMS: atom_id res chain seq x y z
N MET A 1 -77.26 82.50 47.18
CA MET A 1 -77.48 81.73 45.92
C MET A 1 -76.14 81.67 45.21
N LYS A 2 -75.47 80.56 44.91
CA LYS A 2 -75.85 79.17 44.68
C LYS A 2 -74.75 78.24 45.21
N SER A 3 -75.17 77.09 45.72
CA SER A 3 -74.34 75.94 46.10
C SER A 3 -73.91 75.15 44.86
N ALA A 4 -72.71 74.57 44.90
CA ALA A 4 -72.34 73.41 44.09
C ALA A 4 -71.32 72.56 44.89
N PRO A 5 -71.60 71.27 45.16
CA PRO A 5 -70.65 70.39 45.83
C PRO A 5 -69.76 69.69 44.80
N ASN A 6 -68.45 69.75 45.01
CA ASN A 6 -67.47 69.02 44.21
C ASN A 6 -67.26 67.61 44.79
N TYR A 7 -67.78 66.60 44.10
CA TYR A 7 -67.50 65.19 44.38
C TYR A 7 -66.15 64.79 43.76
N THR A 8 -65.12 64.65 44.58
CA THR A 8 -63.86 64.02 44.15
C THR A 8 -63.98 62.49 44.23
N LEU A 9 -64.21 61.85 43.08
CA LEU A 9 -64.17 60.39 42.93
C LEU A 9 -62.74 59.87 43.12
N ARG A 10 -62.52 59.17 44.24
CA ARG A 10 -61.26 58.50 44.58
C ARG A 10 -61.16 57.18 43.79
N ARG A 11 -60.43 57.16 42.67
CA ARG A 11 -60.12 55.91 41.94
C ARG A 11 -59.07 55.11 42.72
N ALA A 12 -59.43 53.90 43.13
CA ALA A 12 -58.48 52.92 43.65
C ALA A 12 -57.60 52.38 42.49
N PRO A 13 -56.29 52.16 42.70
CA PRO A 13 -55.46 51.50 41.69
C PRO A 13 -55.84 50.02 41.61
N GLN A 14 -56.26 49.58 40.42
CA GLN A 14 -56.44 48.17 40.09
C GLN A 14 -55.08 47.46 40.22
N ARG A 15 -54.98 46.52 41.16
CA ARG A 15 -53.84 45.61 41.27
C ARG A 15 -53.90 44.62 40.10
N SER A 16 -53.04 44.82 39.11
CA SER A 16 -52.76 43.86 38.05
C SER A 16 -52.16 42.60 38.67
N ALA A 17 -52.95 41.54 38.83
CA ALA A 17 -52.46 40.23 39.24
C ALA A 17 -51.62 39.64 38.09
N MET A 18 -50.30 39.70 38.22
CA MET A 18 -49.37 38.98 37.36
C MET A 18 -49.64 37.48 37.54
N ARG A 19 -50.32 36.86 36.58
CA ARG A 19 -50.49 35.40 36.52
C ARG A 19 -49.11 34.78 36.35
N ARG A 20 -48.50 34.34 37.45
CA ARG A 20 -47.31 33.46 37.43
C ARG A 20 -47.72 32.18 36.71
N HIS A 21 -47.36 32.07 35.44
CA HIS A 21 -47.40 30.80 34.72
C HIS A 21 -46.42 29.86 35.44
N GLY A 22 -46.96 28.86 36.13
CA GLY A 22 -46.17 27.83 36.79
C GLY A 22 -45.24 27.17 35.78
N GLN A 23 -43.94 27.22 36.04
CA GLN A 23 -42.92 26.55 35.25
C GLN A 23 -43.25 25.06 35.20
N ARG A 24 -43.59 24.59 33.99
CA ARG A 24 -43.90 23.19 33.71
C ARG A 24 -42.59 22.41 33.68
N GLY A 25 -42.47 21.35 34.48
CA GLY A 25 -41.32 20.44 34.58
C GLY A 25 -40.99 19.63 33.32
N ILE A 26 -41.43 20.08 32.14
CA ILE A 26 -41.14 19.45 30.83
C ILE A 26 -39.67 19.62 30.42
N ILE A 27 -38.99 20.69 30.87
CA ILE A 27 -37.63 20.97 30.43
C ILE A 27 -36.63 19.90 30.87
N LEU A 28 -36.82 19.32 32.06
CA LEU A 28 -36.00 18.21 32.58
C LEU A 28 -36.16 16.94 31.74
N VAL A 29 -37.38 16.68 31.27
CA VAL A 29 -37.69 15.52 30.44
C VAL A 29 -37.06 15.69 29.06
N VAL A 30 -37.15 16.88 28.46
CA VAL A 30 -36.53 17.19 27.18
C VAL A 30 -35.01 17.10 27.25
N THR A 31 -34.38 17.63 28.31
CA THR A 31 -32.94 17.51 28.49
C THR A 31 -32.51 16.07 28.69
N MET A 32 -33.27 15.25 29.43
CA MET A 32 -32.98 13.82 29.60
C MET A 32 -33.03 13.08 28.26
N PHE A 33 -34.06 13.29 27.44
CA PHE A 33 -34.12 12.71 26.10
C PHE A 33 -32.97 13.18 25.20
N ALA A 34 -32.63 14.48 25.26
CA ALA A 34 -31.50 15.01 24.51
C ALA A 34 -30.17 14.36 24.92
N LEU A 35 -29.93 14.18 26.23
CA LEU A 35 -28.75 13.49 26.74
C LEU A 35 -28.70 12.03 26.30
N ILE A 36 -29.83 11.31 26.31
CA ILE A 36 -29.92 9.94 25.83
C ILE A 36 -29.55 9.86 24.34
N ILE A 37 -30.10 10.75 23.51
CA ILE A 37 -29.79 10.79 22.07
C ILE A 37 -28.31 11.11 21.83
N LEU A 38 -27.73 12.05 22.58
CA LEU A 38 -26.30 12.38 22.50
C LEU A 38 -25.42 11.19 22.93
N MET A 39 -25.80 10.45 23.97
CA MET A 39 -25.08 9.26 24.41
C MET A 39 -25.11 8.15 23.34
N ILE A 40 -26.28 7.88 22.74
CA ILE A 40 -26.41 6.90 21.65
C ILE A 40 -25.58 7.33 20.43
N SER A 41 -25.60 8.61 20.10
CA SER A 41 -24.80 9.17 18.99
C SER A 41 -23.30 9.08 19.25
N GLY A 42 -22.86 9.32 20.49
CA GLY A 42 -21.47 9.19 20.92
C GLY A 42 -20.93 7.77 20.76
N ILE A 43 -21.72 6.75 21.13
CA ILE A 43 -21.32 5.33 20.96
C ILE A 43 -21.16 4.98 19.47
N ALA A 44 -22.08 5.46 18.62
CA ALA A 44 -21.99 5.25 17.17
C ALA A 44 -20.71 5.89 16.57
N LEU A 45 -20.35 7.09 17.04
CA LEU A 45 -19.12 7.79 16.64
C LEU A 45 -17.85 7.03 17.03
N VAL A 46 -17.76 6.53 18.27
CA VAL A 46 -16.60 5.76 18.74
C VAL A 46 -16.36 4.54 17.85
N ARG A 47 -17.42 3.76 17.57
CA ARG A 47 -17.33 2.59 16.67
C ARG A 47 -16.92 2.97 15.24
N SER A 48 -17.40 4.13 14.76
CA SER A 48 -17.02 4.66 13.45
C SER A 48 -15.53 5.02 13.39
N PHE A 49 -15.00 5.65 14.44
CA PHE A 49 -13.57 5.98 14.53
C PHE A 49 -12.70 4.74 14.65
N ASP A 50 -13.05 3.76 15.49
CA ASP A 50 -12.28 2.52 15.62
C ASP A 50 -12.12 1.82 14.26
N SER A 51 -13.21 1.71 13.50
CA SER A 51 -13.20 1.11 12.16
C SER A 51 -12.32 1.90 11.19
N SER A 52 -12.43 3.24 11.24
CA SER A 52 -11.66 4.15 10.37
C SER A 52 -10.15 4.10 10.68
N LEU A 53 -9.79 4.04 11.96
CA LEU A 53 -8.40 3.98 12.41
C LEU A 53 -7.75 2.64 12.07
N VAL A 54 -8.45 1.52 12.23
CA VAL A 54 -7.94 0.20 11.81
C VAL A 54 -7.70 0.16 10.31
N LEU A 55 -8.64 0.68 9.51
CA LEU A 55 -8.47 0.76 8.06
C LEU A 55 -7.28 1.64 7.66
N ALA A 56 -7.17 2.83 8.26
CA ALA A 56 -6.06 3.73 8.03
C ALA A 56 -4.71 3.09 8.41
N GLY A 57 -4.66 2.37 9.54
CA GLY A 57 -3.49 1.63 9.99
C GLY A 57 -3.05 0.56 8.98
N ASN A 58 -3.98 -0.26 8.47
CA ASN A 58 -3.67 -1.28 7.46
C ASN A 58 -3.13 -0.68 6.15
N MET A 59 -3.69 0.45 5.70
CA MET A 59 -3.16 1.16 4.54
C MET A 59 -1.78 1.76 4.80
N ALA A 60 -1.55 2.32 5.98
CA ALA A 60 -0.25 2.85 6.38
C ALA A 60 0.81 1.75 6.41
N PHE A 61 0.50 0.59 7.00
CA PHE A 61 1.41 -0.57 6.95
C PHE A 61 1.65 -1.03 5.53
N LYS A 62 0.63 -1.12 4.67
CA LYS A 62 0.83 -1.50 3.27
C LYS A 62 1.75 -0.51 2.54
N ARG A 63 1.58 0.79 2.75
CA ARG A 63 2.44 1.83 2.16
C ARG A 63 3.87 1.76 2.68
N ASP A 64 4.05 1.50 3.98
CA ASP A 64 5.38 1.24 4.54
C ASP A 64 6.01 0.01 3.89
N LEU A 65 5.31 -1.12 3.80
CA LEU A 65 5.83 -2.32 3.14
C LEU A 65 6.19 -2.09 1.66
N VAL A 66 5.43 -1.28 0.92
CA VAL A 66 5.81 -0.85 -0.44
C VAL A 66 7.15 -0.11 -0.42
N ASN A 67 7.28 0.91 0.43
CA ASN A 67 8.51 1.69 0.55
C ASN A 67 9.71 0.82 0.97
N GLN A 68 9.52 -0.08 1.94
CA GLN A 68 10.57 -1.03 2.36
C GLN A 68 10.94 -1.99 1.22
N GLY A 69 9.99 -2.35 0.36
CA GLY A 69 10.19 -3.23 -0.78
C GLY A 69 11.11 -2.65 -1.87
N GLU A 70 11.23 -1.33 -1.97
CA GLU A 70 12.20 -0.67 -2.85
C GLU A 70 13.64 -1.06 -2.52
N ARG A 71 13.94 -1.42 -1.25
CA ARG A 71 15.25 -1.96 -0.87
C ARG A 71 15.54 -3.28 -1.56
N GLY A 72 14.52 -4.14 -1.71
CA GLY A 72 14.61 -5.39 -2.45
C GLY A 72 14.86 -5.16 -3.94
N MET A 73 14.20 -4.17 -4.54
CA MET A 73 14.45 -3.79 -5.93
C MET A 73 15.87 -3.24 -6.13
N SER A 74 16.33 -2.35 -5.24
CA SER A 74 17.69 -1.82 -5.29
C SER A 74 18.74 -2.92 -5.16
N ALA A 75 18.54 -3.90 -4.27
CA ALA A 75 19.45 -5.03 -4.11
C ALA A 75 19.48 -5.93 -5.36
N ALA A 76 18.32 -6.19 -5.97
CA ALA A 76 18.21 -6.94 -7.20
C ALA A 76 18.87 -6.24 -8.41
N ILE A 77 18.76 -4.91 -8.50
CA ILE A 77 19.45 -4.14 -9.55
C ILE A 77 20.96 -4.14 -9.32
N LEU A 78 21.40 -4.01 -8.06
CA LEU A 78 22.82 -4.05 -7.70
C LEU A 78 23.46 -5.40 -8.04
N SER A 79 22.72 -6.51 -7.88
CA SER A 79 23.22 -7.85 -8.27
C SER A 79 23.47 -7.98 -9.77
N MET A 80 22.81 -7.15 -10.61
CA MET A 80 22.81 -7.21 -12.07
C MET A 80 23.69 -6.15 -12.77
N LYS A 81 23.75 -4.91 -12.29
CA LYS A 81 24.48 -3.80 -12.96
C LYS A 81 25.75 -3.32 -12.22
N GLY A 82 25.95 -3.71 -10.96
CA GLY A 82 27.02 -3.19 -10.11
C GLY A 82 28.19 -4.16 -9.92
N SER A 83 28.40 -4.57 -8.67
CA SER A 83 29.45 -5.52 -8.26
C SER A 83 28.90 -6.93 -7.97
N GLY A 84 27.73 -7.25 -8.52
CA GLY A 84 27.02 -8.49 -8.25
C GLY A 84 27.47 -9.69 -9.08
N ALA A 85 27.01 -10.87 -8.69
CA ALA A 85 27.31 -12.13 -9.40
C ALA A 85 26.70 -12.22 -10.81
N LEU A 86 25.71 -11.37 -11.11
CA LEU A 86 24.96 -11.38 -12.39
C LEU A 86 25.39 -10.28 -13.35
N VAL A 87 26.54 -9.64 -13.12
CA VAL A 87 27.05 -8.55 -13.98
C VAL A 87 27.49 -9.06 -15.36
N SER A 88 28.04 -10.28 -15.42
CA SER A 88 28.44 -10.92 -16.67
C SER A 88 27.24 -11.53 -17.40
N GLU A 89 27.17 -11.39 -18.72
CA GLU A 89 26.15 -12.05 -19.53
C GLU A 89 26.26 -13.58 -19.42
N ILE A 90 27.48 -14.12 -19.38
CA ILE A 90 27.72 -15.56 -19.28
C ILE A 90 27.09 -16.14 -18.00
N THR A 91 27.15 -15.43 -16.88
CA THR A 91 26.55 -15.92 -15.62
C THR A 91 25.02 -15.84 -15.64
N ARG A 92 24.44 -15.05 -16.55
CA ARG A 92 23.00 -14.92 -16.77
C ARG A 92 22.44 -15.95 -17.75
N GLU A 93 23.29 -16.74 -18.41
CA GLU A 93 22.84 -17.80 -19.32
C GLU A 93 22.37 -19.06 -18.59
N SER A 94 22.74 -19.23 -17.33
CA SER A 94 22.29 -20.33 -16.47
C SER A 94 21.60 -19.79 -15.22
N ASP A 95 20.76 -20.62 -14.59
CA ASP A 95 20.18 -20.27 -13.30
C ASP A 95 21.27 -20.07 -12.24
N LEU A 96 21.08 -19.09 -11.36
CA LEU A 96 21.98 -18.82 -10.24
C LEU A 96 21.14 -18.63 -8.99
N VAL A 97 20.75 -19.76 -8.38
CA VAL A 97 19.85 -19.80 -7.23
C VAL A 97 20.41 -19.08 -6.00
N THR A 98 21.74 -19.02 -5.85
CA THR A 98 22.44 -18.28 -4.79
C THR A 98 22.36 -16.77 -4.95
N SER A 99 21.87 -16.28 -6.09
CA SER A 99 21.62 -14.85 -6.35
C SER A 99 20.15 -14.59 -6.68
N ASN A 100 19.26 -15.51 -6.29
CA ASN A 100 17.83 -15.44 -6.57
C ASN A 100 17.53 -15.19 -8.05
N TYR A 101 18.26 -15.85 -8.95
CA TYR A 101 18.17 -15.63 -10.38
C TYR A 101 17.78 -16.89 -11.15
N SER A 102 16.83 -16.74 -12.08
CA SER A 102 16.56 -17.73 -13.11
C SER A 102 16.81 -17.16 -14.52
N ALA A 103 17.46 -17.95 -15.36
CA ALA A 103 17.74 -17.63 -16.76
C ALA A 103 16.52 -17.81 -17.68
N SER A 104 15.41 -18.31 -17.14
CA SER A 104 14.15 -18.52 -17.85
C SER A 104 12.97 -17.94 -17.07
N LEU A 105 11.86 -17.75 -17.77
CA LEU A 105 10.63 -17.21 -17.22
C LEU A 105 10.09 -18.15 -16.13
N LEU A 106 9.94 -17.61 -14.92
CA LEU A 106 9.34 -18.36 -13.82
C LEU A 106 7.83 -18.47 -14.02
N ALA A 107 7.28 -19.65 -13.69
CA ALA A 107 5.85 -19.87 -13.66
C ALA A 107 5.17 -18.89 -12.69
N THR A 108 4.07 -18.28 -13.14
CA THR A 108 3.32 -17.29 -12.37
C THR A 108 1.93 -17.76 -12.01
N ASP A 109 1.33 -17.15 -11.00
CA ASP A 109 -0.09 -17.29 -10.71
C ASP A 109 -0.96 -16.44 -11.67
N ALA A 110 -2.28 -16.41 -11.41
CA ALA A 110 -3.23 -15.62 -12.19
C ALA A 110 -2.99 -14.09 -12.11
N HIS A 111 -2.19 -13.62 -11.16
CA HIS A 111 -1.84 -12.22 -10.97
C HIS A 111 -0.46 -11.88 -11.56
N GLY A 112 0.23 -12.85 -12.17
CA GLY A 112 1.56 -12.66 -12.77
C GLY A 112 2.71 -12.72 -11.77
N ILE A 113 2.48 -13.15 -10.52
CA ILE A 113 3.51 -13.25 -9.49
C ILE A 113 4.17 -14.63 -9.58
N PRO A 114 5.52 -14.72 -9.57
CA PRO A 114 6.22 -16.00 -9.55
C PRO A 114 5.76 -16.88 -8.39
N VAL A 115 5.33 -18.12 -8.68
CA VAL A 115 4.74 -19.03 -7.68
C VAL A 115 5.70 -19.36 -6.53
N ILE A 116 7.00 -19.33 -6.82
CA ILE A 116 8.07 -19.54 -5.85
C ILE A 116 8.13 -18.47 -4.76
N LEU A 117 7.62 -17.26 -5.03
CA LEU A 117 7.57 -16.17 -4.05
C LEU A 117 6.37 -16.28 -3.13
N LEU A 118 5.30 -16.99 -3.53
CA LEU A 118 4.05 -17.01 -2.77
C LEU A 118 4.18 -17.77 -1.44
N LYS A 119 5.02 -18.81 -1.40
CA LYS A 119 5.18 -19.68 -0.21
C LYS A 119 6.65 -19.97 0.06
N ASP A 120 7.01 -20.01 1.33
CA ASP A 120 8.39 -20.31 1.75
C ASP A 120 8.80 -21.74 1.39
N SER A 121 7.87 -22.69 1.37
CA SER A 121 8.13 -24.05 0.89
C SER A 121 8.46 -24.09 -0.60
N ALA A 122 7.71 -23.37 -1.44
CA ALA A 122 7.95 -23.30 -2.88
C ALA A 122 9.32 -22.69 -3.19
N TRP A 123 9.72 -21.67 -2.43
CA TRP A 123 11.06 -21.10 -2.48
C TRP A 123 12.16 -22.14 -2.19
N THR A 124 12.03 -22.88 -1.09
CA THR A 124 13.01 -23.91 -0.73
C THR A 124 13.06 -25.07 -1.72
N THR A 125 11.90 -25.48 -2.27
CA THR A 125 11.83 -26.53 -3.29
C THR A 125 12.51 -26.11 -4.59
N ALA A 126 12.47 -24.82 -4.94
CA ALA A 126 13.20 -24.27 -6.08
C ALA A 126 14.71 -24.19 -5.86
N GLY A 127 15.22 -24.64 -4.71
CA GLY A 127 16.64 -24.57 -4.35
C GLY A 127 17.11 -23.15 -4.02
N MET A 128 16.20 -22.17 -3.94
CA MET A 128 16.56 -20.81 -3.54
C MET A 128 16.76 -20.76 -2.03
N THR A 129 17.88 -20.17 -1.61
CA THR A 129 18.24 -20.10 -0.19
C THR A 129 17.55 -18.92 0.47
N ALA A 130 16.92 -19.14 1.63
CA ALA A 130 16.30 -18.05 2.41
C ALA A 130 17.33 -17.15 3.12
N ALA A 131 18.62 -17.50 3.05
CA ALA A 131 19.71 -16.77 3.71
C ALA A 131 19.90 -15.34 3.16
N ASP A 132 19.35 -15.05 1.97
CA ASP A 132 19.46 -13.75 1.30
C ASP A 132 18.22 -12.86 1.48
N ASP A 133 17.30 -13.25 2.37
CA ASP A 133 16.20 -12.36 2.74
C ASP A 133 16.76 -11.12 3.43
N ILE A 134 16.43 -9.95 2.88
CA ILE A 134 16.80 -8.68 3.49
C ILE A 134 15.85 -8.48 4.67
N THR A 135 16.37 -8.69 5.88
CA THR A 135 15.62 -8.53 7.12
C THR A 135 16.09 -7.31 7.88
N ASP A 136 15.15 -6.61 8.48
CA ASP A 136 15.44 -5.62 9.51
C ASP A 136 14.82 -6.13 10.83
N GLY A 137 15.70 -6.54 11.74
CA GLY A 137 15.32 -7.13 13.02
C GLY A 137 14.53 -6.18 13.93
N LEU A 138 14.60 -4.86 13.71
CA LEU A 138 13.87 -3.87 14.48
C LEU A 138 12.44 -3.66 13.98
N SER A 139 12.23 -3.70 12.66
CA SER A 139 10.91 -3.50 12.06
C SER A 139 10.11 -4.80 11.88
N GLY A 140 10.75 -5.96 11.99
CA GLY A 140 10.10 -7.25 11.75
C GLY A 140 9.67 -7.44 10.30
N VAL A 141 10.27 -6.67 9.39
CA VAL A 141 10.01 -6.72 7.94
C VAL A 141 11.04 -7.63 7.29
N LYS A 142 10.55 -8.55 6.46
CA LYS A 142 11.33 -9.50 5.68
C LYS A 142 11.08 -9.26 4.20
N ILE A 143 12.13 -8.95 3.45
CA ILE A 143 12.06 -8.67 2.01
C ILE A 143 12.77 -9.79 1.26
N ARG A 144 12.08 -10.36 0.29
CA ARG A 144 12.59 -11.40 -0.60
C ARG A 144 12.42 -10.94 -2.03
N TYR A 145 13.42 -11.14 -2.88
CA TYR A 145 13.30 -10.85 -4.30
C TYR A 145 13.73 -12.04 -5.13
N VAL A 146 13.19 -12.15 -6.34
CA VAL A 146 13.69 -13.03 -7.39
C VAL A 146 13.79 -12.25 -8.70
N ILE A 147 14.78 -12.62 -9.49
CA ILE A 147 15.02 -12.10 -10.82
C ILE A 147 14.81 -13.26 -11.78
N ASP A 148 13.96 -13.06 -12.78
CA ASP A 148 13.85 -13.98 -13.89
C ASP A 148 14.05 -13.27 -15.21
N ARG A 149 14.86 -13.88 -16.07
CA ARG A 149 15.01 -13.44 -17.45
C ARG A 149 13.78 -13.91 -18.22
N LEU A 150 13.12 -13.01 -18.94
CA LEU A 150 11.89 -13.31 -19.68
C LEU A 150 12.19 -14.11 -20.96
N CYS A 151 12.81 -15.26 -20.81
CA CYS A 151 13.16 -16.22 -21.86
C CYS A 151 12.40 -17.53 -21.66
N SER A 152 12.14 -18.25 -22.75
CA SER A 152 11.50 -19.57 -22.71
C SER A 152 12.42 -20.67 -22.15
N ALA A 153 13.74 -20.46 -22.15
CA ALA A 153 14.74 -21.40 -21.66
C ALA A 153 16.05 -20.70 -21.24
N SER A 154 16.92 -21.43 -20.54
CA SER A 154 18.31 -21.05 -20.29
C SER A 154 19.17 -21.13 -21.56
N GLY A 155 20.37 -20.55 -21.52
CA GLY A 155 21.27 -20.40 -22.66
C GLY A 155 21.06 -19.10 -23.43
N ALA A 156 21.95 -18.85 -24.40
CA ALA A 156 22.14 -17.54 -25.06
C ALA A 156 20.82 -16.80 -25.36
N ALA A 157 20.72 -15.55 -24.91
CA ALA A 157 19.55 -14.72 -25.18
C ALA A 157 19.46 -14.32 -26.67
N SER A 158 18.26 -14.42 -27.24
CA SER A 158 17.94 -13.99 -28.60
C SER A 158 16.49 -13.56 -28.71
N ALA A 159 16.13 -12.84 -29.77
CA ALA A 159 14.73 -12.49 -30.03
C ALA A 159 13.81 -13.71 -30.29
N ALA A 160 14.37 -14.90 -30.54
CA ALA A 160 13.61 -16.11 -30.79
C ALA A 160 13.20 -16.84 -29.50
N ASN A 161 14.00 -16.72 -28.44
CA ASN A 161 13.79 -17.40 -27.16
C ASN A 161 13.53 -16.43 -26.00
N CYS A 162 13.64 -15.12 -26.20
CA CYS A 162 13.48 -14.13 -25.15
C CYS A 162 12.60 -12.95 -25.58
N ILE A 163 11.89 -12.39 -24.60
CA ILE A 163 11.38 -11.03 -24.71
C ILE A 163 12.59 -10.10 -24.66
N VAL A 164 12.78 -9.33 -25.71
CA VAL A 164 13.92 -8.44 -25.89
C VAL A 164 13.44 -7.00 -26.03
N SER A 165 14.19 -6.04 -25.51
CA SER A 165 13.83 -4.63 -25.66
C SER A 165 14.20 -4.12 -27.06
N THR A 166 13.34 -3.35 -27.70
CA THR A 166 13.54 -2.88 -29.10
C THR A 166 14.65 -1.83 -29.25
N TYR A 167 15.42 -1.59 -28.19
CA TYR A 167 16.50 -0.60 -28.13
C TYR A 167 17.80 -1.20 -28.63
N GLY A 168 17.81 -1.62 -29.89
CA GLY A 168 19.04 -1.97 -30.59
C GLY A 168 19.45 -0.83 -31.51
N ASP A 169 20.72 -0.42 -31.46
CA ASP A 169 21.25 0.56 -32.42
C ASP A 169 20.97 0.12 -33.85
N LYS A 170 20.20 0.92 -34.60
CA LYS A 170 20.04 0.71 -36.04
C LYS A 170 21.34 1.13 -36.71
N GLY A 171 22.22 0.15 -36.97
CA GLY A 171 23.49 0.39 -37.64
C GLY A 171 23.34 1.18 -38.94
N GLY A 172 24.29 2.08 -39.21
CA GLY A 172 24.40 2.84 -40.45
C GLY A 172 24.91 2.02 -41.64
N THR A 173 24.87 2.61 -42.83
CA THR A 173 25.09 1.97 -44.15
C THR A 173 26.54 1.60 -44.50
N ALA A 174 27.51 1.73 -43.58
CA ALA A 174 28.91 1.36 -43.81
C ALA A 174 29.29 0.03 -43.11
N ASN A 175 29.51 -1.04 -43.90
CA ASN A 175 29.95 -2.39 -43.46
C ASN A 175 31.37 -2.40 -42.81
N PRO A 176 31.83 -3.43 -42.04
CA PRO A 176 31.33 -4.81 -41.95
C PRO A 176 31.05 -5.36 -40.54
N LYS A 177 31.32 -4.62 -39.45
CA LYS A 177 30.81 -4.98 -38.12
C LYS A 177 29.48 -4.27 -37.95
N ARG A 178 28.41 -4.87 -38.49
CA ARG A 178 27.10 -4.60 -37.89
C ARG A 178 27.31 -4.86 -36.39
N ALA A 179 27.19 -3.84 -35.56
CA ALA A 179 26.72 -4.08 -34.21
C ALA A 179 25.41 -4.81 -34.44
N THR A 180 25.44 -6.14 -34.33
CA THR A 180 24.22 -6.93 -34.21
C THR A 180 23.48 -6.21 -33.12
N ALA A 181 22.35 -5.59 -33.47
CA ALA A 181 21.50 -4.86 -32.56
C ALA A 181 21.43 -5.70 -31.29
N ILE A 182 22.19 -5.33 -30.26
CA ILE A 182 22.15 -6.02 -28.98
C ILE A 182 20.73 -5.72 -28.56
N THR A 183 19.87 -6.72 -28.63
CA THR A 183 18.47 -6.60 -28.27
C THR A 183 18.44 -7.24 -26.90
N PRO A 184 18.80 -6.50 -25.84
CA PRO A 184 19.06 -7.10 -24.55
C PRO A 184 17.77 -7.78 -24.05
N PRO A 185 17.89 -8.98 -23.45
CA PRO A 185 16.73 -9.64 -22.87
C PRO A 185 16.14 -8.76 -21.77
N VAL A 186 14.83 -8.81 -21.64
CA VAL A 186 14.11 -8.17 -20.55
C VAL A 186 14.17 -9.08 -19.33
N TYR A 187 14.50 -8.49 -18.18
CA TYR A 187 14.49 -9.12 -16.88
C TYR A 187 13.29 -8.61 -16.10
N ARG A 188 12.67 -9.50 -15.33
CA ARG A 188 11.65 -9.16 -14.34
C ARG A 188 12.24 -9.34 -12.95
N ILE A 189 12.05 -8.34 -12.12
CA ILE A 189 12.32 -8.41 -10.68
C ILE A 189 10.96 -8.50 -10.00
N SER A 190 10.77 -9.54 -9.20
CA SER A 190 9.59 -9.69 -8.35
C SER A 190 10.04 -9.68 -6.89
N VAL A 191 9.39 -8.87 -6.07
CA VAL A 191 9.73 -8.69 -4.65
C VAL A 191 8.51 -9.03 -3.81
N ARG A 192 8.67 -9.87 -2.79
CA ARG A 192 7.71 -10.08 -1.72
C ARG A 192 8.23 -9.45 -0.44
N VAL A 193 7.43 -8.57 0.14
CA VAL A 193 7.67 -7.98 1.44
C VAL A 193 6.67 -8.55 2.43
N THR A 194 7.17 -9.14 3.51
CA THR A 194 6.36 -9.70 4.60
C THR A 194 6.58 -8.86 5.86
N GLY A 195 5.50 -8.27 6.36
CA GLY A 195 5.52 -7.50 7.61
C GLY A 195 5.29 -8.36 8.87
N PRO A 196 5.37 -7.73 10.06
CA PRO A 196 5.32 -8.43 11.36
C PRO A 196 3.97 -9.11 11.67
N ARG A 197 2.88 -8.71 10.99
CA ARG A 197 1.55 -9.33 11.10
C ARG A 197 1.23 -10.27 9.94
N SER A 198 2.25 -10.78 9.27
CA SER A 198 2.13 -11.59 8.05
C SER A 198 1.42 -10.89 6.88
N THR A 199 1.31 -9.56 6.93
CA THR A 199 0.87 -8.75 5.78
C THR A 199 1.90 -8.89 4.67
N GLN A 200 1.46 -9.28 3.48
CA GLN A 200 2.32 -9.43 2.32
C GLN A 200 2.02 -8.36 1.28
N THR A 201 3.08 -7.78 0.72
CA THR A 201 3.01 -6.89 -0.44
C THR A 201 3.95 -7.40 -1.51
N TYR A 202 3.50 -7.36 -2.75
CA TYR A 202 4.28 -7.78 -3.91
C TYR A 202 4.54 -6.58 -4.81
N LEU A 203 5.78 -6.44 -5.26
CA LEU A 203 6.21 -5.40 -6.19
C LEU A 203 6.88 -6.08 -7.38
N GLN A 204 6.67 -5.53 -8.57
CA GLN A 204 7.25 -6.08 -9.77
C GLN A 204 7.69 -4.96 -10.70
N THR A 205 8.88 -5.11 -11.26
CA THR A 205 9.40 -4.22 -12.29
C THR A 205 10.13 -5.02 -13.37
N THR A 206 10.21 -4.46 -14.56
CA THR A 206 10.93 -5.05 -15.69
C THR A 206 11.96 -4.07 -16.21
N PHE A 207 13.16 -4.56 -16.54
CA PHE A 207 14.22 -3.74 -17.09
C PHE A 207 15.06 -4.53 -18.10
N SER A 208 15.72 -3.83 -19.02
CA SER A 208 16.77 -4.40 -19.86
C SER A 208 18.12 -3.81 -19.48
N LEU A 209 19.18 -4.61 -19.59
CA LEU A 209 20.54 -4.19 -19.23
C LEU A 209 21.16 -3.27 -20.26
#